data_AF-A0A4R4P0M5-F1
#
_entry.id   AF-A0A4R4P0M5-F1
#
_cell.length_a   1.000
_cell.length_b   1.000
_cell.length_c   1.000
_cell.angle_alpha   90.00
_cell.angle_beta   90.00
_cell.angle_gamma   90.00
#
_symmetry.space_group_name_H-M   'P 1'
#
loop_
_entity.id
_entity.type
_entity.pdbx_description
1 polymer ?
#
loop_
_entity_poly.entity_id
_entity_poly.type
_entity_poly.pdbx_seq_one_letter_code
_entity_poly.pdbx_strand_id
1 'polypeptide(L)' 'MTMRIYQLAKELDVETRVVLNTMYELGLFIRSAASSITPEEEKQIREELHVIRDKGQGSRRRLSTG' A
#
# COMPACT_ATOMS: atom_id res chain seq x y z
N MET A 1 -12.73 -9.85 11.13
CA MET A 1 -12.03 -10.92 10.37
C MET A 1 -10.59 -10.46 10.21
N THR A 2 -9.59 -11.29 10.50
CA THR A 2 -8.18 -10.87 10.39
C THR A 2 -7.68 -11.03 8.96
N MET A 3 -7.31 -9.93 8.32
CA MET A 3 -6.78 -9.90 6.96
C MET A 3 -5.26 -10.07 6.97
N ARG A 4 -4.66 -10.69 5.94
CA ARG A 4 -3.20 -10.80 5.80
C ARG A 4 -2.64 -9.80 4.78
N ILE A 5 -1.37 -9.44 4.95
CA ILE A 5 -0.69 -8.40 4.14
C ILE A 5 -0.74 -8.70 2.64
N TYR A 6 -0.51 -9.96 2.23
CA TYR A 6 -0.59 -10.33 0.81
C TYR A 6 -2.02 -10.27 0.23
N GLN A 7 -3.05 -10.44 1.06
CA GLN A 7 -4.43 -10.30 0.61
C GLN A 7 -4.74 -8.83 0.37
N LEU A 8 -4.29 -7.96 1.28
CA LEU A 8 -4.45 -6.52 1.15
C LEU A 8 -3.72 -5.99 -0.09
N ALA A 9 -2.49 -6.45 -0.32
CA ALA A 9 -1.72 -6.13 -1.51
C ALA A 9 -2.48 -6.51 -2.79
N LYS A 10 -3.10 -7.71 -2.81
CA LYS A 10 -3.89 -8.19 -3.95
C LYS A 10 -5.17 -7.38 -4.16
N GLU A 11 -5.87 -7.00 -3.10
CA GLU A 11 -7.09 -6.17 -3.23
C GLU A 11 -6.80 -4.76 -3.74
N LEU A 12 -5.64 -4.21 -3.38
CA LEU A 12 -5.23 -2.87 -3.78
C LEU A 12 -4.48 -2.85 -5.12
N ASP A 13 -4.24 -4.02 -5.72
CA ASP A 13 -3.45 -4.20 -6.96
C ASP A 13 -2.04 -3.57 -6.83
N VAL A 14 -1.40 -3.79 -5.69
CA VAL A 14 -0.04 -3.31 -5.42
C VAL A 14 0.88 -4.47 -5.04
N GLU A 15 2.18 -4.29 -5.24
CA GLU A 15 3.15 -5.29 -4.83
C GLU A 15 3.21 -5.42 -3.30
N THR A 16 3.32 -6.65 -2.79
CA THR A 16 3.47 -6.92 -1.35
C THR A 16 4.63 -6.15 -0.72
N ARG A 17 5.72 -5.93 -1.48
CA ARG A 17 6.87 -5.12 -1.03
C ARG A 17 6.51 -3.66 -0.78
N VAL A 18 5.64 -3.08 -1.60
CA VAL A 18 5.17 -1.70 -1.43
C VAL A 18 4.37 -1.60 -0.13
N VAL A 19 3.46 -2.55 0.11
CA VAL A 19 2.69 -2.61 1.36
C VAL A 19 3.60 -2.74 2.58
N LEU A 20 4.59 -3.63 2.53
CA LEU A 20 5.57 -3.81 3.61
C LEU A 20 6.39 -2.53 3.86
N ASN A 21 6.77 -1.81 2.79
CA ASN A 21 7.49 -0.55 2.91
C ASN A 21 6.61 0.54 3.55
N THR A 22 5.36 0.69 3.10
CA THR A 22 4.41 1.64 3.69
C THR A 22 4.17 1.35 5.17
N MET A 23 4.01 0.08 5.55
CA MET A 23 3.89 -0.31 6.95
C MET A 23 5.14 0.04 7.77
N TYR A 24 6.34 -0.13 7.19
CA TYR A 24 7.60 0.26 7.81
C TYR A 24 7.68 1.79 8.01
N GLU A 25 7.31 2.58 6.99
CA GLU A 25 7.29 4.04 7.04
C GLU A 25 6.28 4.58 8.06
N LEU A 26 5.15 3.90 8.24
CA LEU A 26 4.14 4.21 9.26
C LEU A 26 4.55 3.80 10.68
N GLY A 27 5.69 3.12 10.85
CA GLY A 27 6.14 2.62 12.16
C GLY A 27 5.29 1.46 12.70
N LEU A 28 4.53 0.78 11.83
CA LEU A 28 3.75 -0.39 12.20
C LEU A 28 4.70 -1.60 12.33
N PHE A 29 4.81 -2.16 13.54
CA PHE A 29 5.74 -3.26 13.82
C PHE A 29 5.31 -4.57 13.15
N ILE A 30 5.85 -4.83 11.96
CA ILE A 30 5.62 -6.06 11.21
C ILE A 30 6.57 -7.16 11.70
N ARG A 31 6.05 -8.28 12.23
CA ARG A 31 6.88 -9.47 12.50
C ARG A 31 7.18 -10.27 11.23
N SER A 32 6.18 -10.43 10.35
CA SER A 32 6.28 -11.16 9.06
C SER A 32 5.11 -10.79 8.12
N ALA A 33 5.28 -10.96 6.81
CA ALA A 33 4.22 -10.76 5.78
C ALA A 33 2.98 -11.67 5.94
N ALA A 34 3.06 -12.68 6.81
CA ALA A 34 1.95 -13.59 7.15
C ALA A 34 1.20 -13.18 8.43
N SER A 35 1.64 -12.12 9.12
CA SER A 35 0.96 -11.62 10.32
C SER A 35 -0.43 -11.09 9.98
N SER A 36 -1.38 -11.32 10.89
CA SER A 36 -2.71 -10.73 10.84
C SER A 36 -2.62 -9.22 11.02
N ILE A 37 -3.27 -8.49 10.13
CA ILE A 37 -3.41 -7.04 10.17
C ILE A 37 -4.69 -6.70 10.94
N THR A 38 -4.64 -5.70 11.81
CA THR A 38 -5.82 -5.13 12.45
C THR A 38 -6.59 -4.23 11.47
N PRO A 39 -7.90 -4.01 11.68
CA PRO A 39 -8.68 -3.12 10.83
C PRO A 39 -8.20 -1.66 10.84
N GLU A 40 -7.57 -1.18 11.93
CA GLU A 40 -6.97 0.16 11.99
C GLU A 40 -5.73 0.26 11.07
N GLU A 41 -4.83 -0.72 11.16
CA GLU A 41 -3.64 -0.79 10.30
C GLU A 41 -4.02 -0.91 8.81
N GLU A 42 -5.02 -1.74 8.49
CA GLU A 42 -5.55 -1.85 7.12
C GLU A 42 -6.00 -0.49 6.60
N LYS A 43 -6.75 0.26 7.40
CA LYS A 43 -7.27 1.58 7.00
C LYS A 43 -6.14 2.56 6.73
N GLN A 44 -5.13 2.63 7.61
CA GLN A 44 -3.96 3.52 7.43
C GLN A 44 -3.18 3.18 6.16
N ILE A 45 -2.90 1.89 5.93
CA ILE A 45 -2.19 1.42 4.74
C ILE A 45 -2.98 1.77 3.47
N ARG A 46 -4.30 1.57 3.47
CA ARG A 46 -5.17 1.89 2.33
C ARG A 46 -5.22 3.38 2.03
N GLU A 47 -5.19 4.22 3.06
CA GLU A 47 -5.18 5.67 2.94
C GLU A 47 -3.85 6.14 2.33
N GLU A 48 -2.71 5.69 2.88
CA GLU A 48 -1.39 6.02 2.35
C GLU A 48 -1.17 5.50 0.92
N LEU A 49 -1.58 4.27 0.63
CA LEU A 49 -1.44 3.71 -0.72
C LEU A 49 -2.36 4.40 -1.74
N HIS A 50 -3.53 4.87 -1.35
CA HIS A 50 -4.36 5.73 -2.21
C HIS A 50 -3.64 7.05 -2.52
N VAL A 51 -3.02 7.66 -1.51
CA VAL A 51 -2.23 8.90 -1.68
C VAL A 51 -1.03 8.67 -2.61
N ILE A 52 -0.34 7.53 -2.48
CA ILE A 52 0.77 7.16 -3.36
C ILE A 52 0.29 6.91 -4.80
N ARG A 53 -0.85 6.24 -4.98
CA ARG A 53 -1.42 5.97 -6.32
C ARG A 53 -1.81 7.26 -7.03
N ASP A 54 -2.36 8.22 -6.30
CA ASP A 54 -2.73 9.54 -6.83
C ASP A 54 -1.48 10.34 -7.25
N LYS A 55 -0.43 10.33 -6.42
CA LYS A 55 0.85 11.01 -6.72
C LYS A 55 1.66 10.35 -7.84
N GLY A 56 1.57 9.03 -8.00
CA GLY A 56 2.32 8.27 -9.01
C GLY A 56 1.71 8.28 -10.42
N GLN A 57 0.42 8.56 -10.55
CA GLN A 57 -0.29 8.52 -11.84
C GLN A 57 -0.36 9.89 -12.55
N GLY A 58 0.27 10.94 -11.99
CA GLY A 58 0.38 12.27 -12.61
C GLY A 58 1.59 12.48 -13.52
N SER A 59 2.61 11.61 -13.51
CA SER A 59 3.90 11.88 -14.18
C SER A 59 4.09 11.24 -15.56
N ARG A 60 3.06 10.65 -16.17
CA ARG A 60 3.18 10.05 -17.52
C ARG A 60 2.34 10.71 -18.61
N ARG A 61 1.82 11.92 -18.35
CA ARG A 61 0.93 12.63 -19.29
C ARG A 61 1.36 14.08 -19.57
N ARG A 62 2.66 14.30 -19.82
CA ARG A 62 3.15 15.50 -20.51
C ARG A 62 4.39 15.12 -21.33
N LEU A 63 4.20 14.76 -22.60
CA LEU A 63 5.14 14.98 -23.71
C LEU A 63 4.56 14.32 -24.97
N SER A 64 3.61 15.02 -25.59
CA SER A 64 3.36 14.94 -27.03
C SER A 64 2.95 16.33 -27.49
N THR A 65 3.94 17.19 -27.62
CA THR A 65 3.88 18.37 -28.48
C THR A 65 4.85 18.09 -29.62
N GLY A 66 4.30 17.98 -30.83
CA GLY A 66 5.00 17.74 -32.08
C GLY A 66 3.96 17.76 -33.19
#